data_AF-A0A945CVU6-F1
#
_entry.id   AF-A0A945CVU6-F1
#
_cell.length_a   1.000
_cell.length_b   1.000
_cell.length_c   1.000
_cell.angle_alpha   90.00
_cell.angle_beta   90.00
_cell.angle_gamma   90.00
#
_symmetry.space_group_name_H-M   'P 1'
#
loop_
_entity.id
_entity.type
_entity.pdbx_description
1 polymer ?
#
loop_
_entity_poly.entity_id
_entity_poly.type
_entity_poly.pdbx_seq_one_letter_code
_entity_poly.pdbx_strand_id
1 'polypeptide(L)'
;QTLPPQPARIHSFVYPCDDDEVRAFTRTDDYLRSILNTAKIPTDELVIATMRHTLRAHGRAAPYLVRMGKELARLLGDDYDRLSSIIRRVAY
;
A
#
# COMPACT_ATOMS: atom_id res chain seq x y z
N GLN A 1 -15.51 14.41 -1.69
CA GLN A 1 -15.61 12.99 -2.08
C GLN A 1 -16.11 12.23 -0.86
N THR A 2 -17.38 11.82 -0.87
CA THR A 2 -18.03 11.08 0.21
C THR A 2 -17.61 9.62 0.13
N LEU A 3 -16.95 9.12 1.17
CA LEU A 3 -16.71 7.68 1.31
C LEU A 3 -18.08 6.98 1.40
N PRO A 4 -18.28 5.83 0.73
CA PRO A 4 -19.53 5.09 0.85
C PRO A 4 -19.74 4.69 2.31
N PRO A 5 -21.01 4.46 2.73
CA PRO A 5 -21.29 3.96 4.07
C PRO A 5 -20.43 2.71 4.30
N GLN A 6 -19.68 2.71 5.40
CA GLN A 6 -18.93 1.53 5.83
C GLN A 6 -19.86 0.31 5.78
N PRO A 7 -19.32 -0.88 5.45
CA PRO A 7 -20.15 -2.07 5.30
C PRO A 7 -21.08 -2.21 6.50
N ALA A 8 -22.37 -2.44 6.21
CA ALA A 8 -23.39 -2.60 7.23
C ALA A 8 -22.89 -3.60 8.27
N ARG A 9 -22.93 -3.22 9.55
CA ARG A 9 -22.59 -4.12 10.64
C ARG A 9 -23.42 -5.40 10.41
N ILE A 10 -22.77 -6.55 10.40
CA ILE A 10 -23.33 -7.87 10.70
C ILE A 10 -23.92 -8.80 9.59
N HIS A 11 -23.68 -8.71 8.26
CA HIS A 11 -24.16 -9.82 7.36
C HIS A 11 -23.33 -10.24 6.14
N SER A 12 -22.13 -9.70 5.89
CA SER A 12 -21.32 -10.17 4.74
C SER A 12 -20.01 -10.77 5.22
N PHE A 13 -19.75 -12.01 4.80
CA PHE A 13 -18.44 -12.62 4.95
C PHE A 13 -17.43 -11.79 4.15
N VAL A 14 -16.33 -11.43 4.81
CA VAL A 14 -15.17 -10.85 4.15
C VAL A 14 -14.18 -11.97 3.88
N TYR A 15 -13.68 -12.01 2.66
CA TYR A 15 -12.66 -12.96 2.23
C TYR A 15 -11.41 -12.16 1.88
N PRO A 16 -10.21 -12.71 2.14
CA PRO A 16 -8.99 -12.10 1.64
C PRO A 16 -9.03 -12.07 0.11
N CYS A 17 -8.53 -10.98 -0.46
CA CYS A 17 -8.34 -10.90 -1.90
C CYS A 17 -7.36 -11.99 -2.37
N ASP A 18 -7.65 -12.62 -3.50
CA ASP A 18 -6.66 -13.46 -4.18
C ASP A 18 -5.58 -12.62 -4.87
N ASP A 19 -4.53 -13.28 -5.39
CA ASP A 19 -3.43 -12.57 -6.04
C ASP A 19 -3.87 -11.77 -7.28
N ASP A 20 -4.89 -12.21 -8.02
CA ASP A 20 -5.41 -11.49 -9.20
C ASP A 20 -6.17 -10.24 -8.79
N GLU A 21 -6.99 -10.32 -7.75
CA GLU A 21 -7.69 -9.19 -7.14
C GLU A 21 -6.70 -8.18 -6.56
N VAL A 22 -5.65 -8.64 -5.87
CA VAL A 22 -4.57 -7.78 -5.38
C VAL A 22 -3.85 -7.10 -6.54
N ARG A 23 -3.51 -7.83 -7.60
CA ARG A 23 -2.87 -7.25 -8.80
C ARG A 23 -3.77 -6.22 -9.47
N ALA A 24 -5.07 -6.50 -9.58
CA ALA A 24 -6.04 -5.59 -10.19
C ALA A 24 -6.19 -4.30 -9.37
N PHE A 25 -6.33 -4.41 -8.04
CA PHE A 25 -6.45 -3.27 -7.13
C PHE A 25 -5.18 -2.39 -7.16
N THR A 26 -4.00 -3.02 -7.23
CA THR A 26 -2.70 -2.36 -7.12
C THR A 26 -2.05 -2.04 -8.47
N ARG A 27 -2.86 -2.05 -9.54
CA ARG A 27 -2.43 -1.63 -10.87
C ARG A 27 -2.01 -0.16 -10.88
N THR A 28 -2.65 0.69 -10.07
CA THR A 28 -2.22 2.06 -9.80
C THR A 28 -1.59 2.17 -8.41
N ASP A 29 -0.93 3.28 -8.15
CA ASP A 29 -0.19 3.61 -6.94
C ASP A 29 -0.97 4.55 -5.98
N ASP A 30 -2.18 4.96 -6.37
CA ASP A 30 -3.04 5.91 -5.64
C ASP A 30 -3.36 5.47 -4.20
N TYR A 31 -3.36 4.16 -3.95
CA TYR A 31 -3.62 3.60 -2.63
C TYR A 31 -2.54 4.00 -1.62
N LEU A 32 -1.30 4.23 -2.05
CA LEU A 32 -0.19 4.66 -1.17
C LEU A 32 -0.49 6.01 -0.54
N ARG A 33 -1.03 6.95 -1.33
CA ARG A 33 -1.48 8.26 -0.84
C ARG A 33 -2.60 8.11 0.19
N SER A 34 -3.55 7.20 -0.06
CA SER A 34 -4.65 6.94 0.86
C SER A 34 -4.15 6.40 2.21
N ILE A 35 -3.19 5.47 2.18
CA ILE A 35 -2.54 4.95 3.40
C ILE A 35 -1.82 6.09 4.12
N LEU A 36 -0.97 6.86 3.42
CA LEU A 36 -0.16 7.91 4.01
C LEU A 36 -0.99 9.04 4.66
N ASN A 37 -2.18 9.31 4.12
CA ASN A 37 -3.10 10.33 4.64
C ASN A 37 -3.99 9.82 5.79
N THR A 38 -3.87 8.56 6.20
CA THR A 38 -4.69 8.03 7.30
C THR A 38 -4.14 8.49 8.64
N ALA A 39 -4.99 9.12 9.45
CA ALA A 39 -4.62 9.58 10.79
C ALA A 39 -4.82 8.49 11.85
N LYS A 40 -4.08 8.60 12.97
CA LYS A 40 -4.22 7.78 14.18
C LYS A 40 -3.87 6.29 14.01
N ILE A 41 -3.03 5.94 13.02
CA ILE A 41 -2.49 4.59 12.85
C ILE A 41 -0.97 4.62 12.61
N PRO A 42 -0.26 3.50 12.83
CA PRO A 42 1.14 3.34 12.43
C PRO A 42 1.26 3.25 10.90
N THR A 43 1.21 4.41 10.24
CA THR A 43 1.16 4.52 8.78
C THR A 43 2.34 3.84 8.08
N ASP A 44 3.55 3.95 8.62
CA ASP A 44 4.75 3.35 8.02
C ASP A 44 4.69 1.82 8.05
N GLU A 45 4.25 1.24 9.16
CA GLU A 45 4.05 -0.21 9.28
C GLU A 45 3.00 -0.70 8.28
N LEU A 46 1.92 0.07 8.09
CA LEU A 46 0.89 -0.26 7.11
C LEU A 46 1.43 -0.20 5.69
N VAL A 47 2.16 0.86 5.31
CA VAL A 47 2.81 0.94 3.99
C VAL A 47 3.73 -0.25 3.75
N ILE A 48 4.58 -0.59 4.73
CA ILE A 48 5.53 -1.71 4.62
C ILE A 48 4.80 -3.05 4.46
N ALA A 49 3.79 -3.30 5.29
CA ALA A 49 3.01 -4.52 5.23
C ALA A 49 2.25 -4.65 3.90
N THR A 50 1.60 -3.58 3.46
CA THR A 50 0.90 -3.54 2.18
C THR A 50 1.87 -3.76 1.02
N MET A 51 2.99 -3.02 0.96
CA MET A 51 3.97 -3.20 -0.13
C MET A 51 4.55 -4.61 -0.19
N ARG A 52 4.84 -5.24 0.95
CA ARG A 52 5.31 -6.64 0.97
C ARG A 52 4.25 -7.60 0.46
N HIS A 53 2.99 -7.39 0.83
CA HIS A 53 1.87 -8.22 0.36
C HIS A 53 1.67 -8.07 -1.16
N THR A 54 1.62 -6.84 -1.66
CA THR A 54 1.40 -6.57 -3.08
C THR A 54 2.60 -6.98 -3.93
N LEU A 55 3.83 -6.75 -3.46
CA LEU A 55 5.04 -7.20 -4.14
C LEU A 55 5.04 -8.73 -4.32
N ARG A 56 4.56 -9.51 -3.34
CA ARG A 56 4.41 -10.96 -3.48
C ARG A 56 3.39 -11.34 -4.55
N ALA A 57 2.21 -10.70 -4.55
CA ALA A 57 1.19 -10.91 -5.58
C ALA A 57 1.68 -10.52 -6.98
N HIS A 58 2.60 -9.56 -7.10
CA HIS A 58 3.28 -9.19 -8.36
C HIS A 58 4.54 -10.03 -8.65
N GLY A 59 4.72 -11.18 -8.01
CA GLY A 59 5.84 -12.10 -8.27
C GLY A 59 7.21 -11.51 -7.92
N ARG A 60 7.27 -10.55 -7.00
CA ARG A 60 8.46 -9.78 -6.64
C ARG A 60 9.13 -9.08 -7.83
N ALA A 61 8.34 -8.70 -8.83
CA ALA A 61 8.84 -8.04 -10.03
C ALA A 61 9.53 -6.71 -9.70
N ALA A 62 10.80 -6.57 -10.09
CA ALA A 62 11.57 -5.33 -9.93
C ALA A 62 10.85 -4.09 -10.52
N PRO A 63 10.19 -4.15 -11.69
CA PRO A 63 9.43 -3.02 -12.22
C PRO A 63 8.33 -2.51 -11.28
N TYR A 64 7.64 -3.42 -10.59
CA TYR A 64 6.61 -3.06 -9.61
C TYR A 64 7.22 -2.31 -8.42
N LEU A 65 8.32 -2.85 -7.86
CA LEU A 65 9.02 -2.22 -6.75
C LEU A 65 9.55 -0.83 -7.10
N VAL A 66 10.15 -0.68 -8.30
CA VAL A 66 10.65 0.62 -8.78
C VAL A 66 9.50 1.63 -8.93
N ARG A 67 8.36 1.20 -9.50
CA ARG A 67 7.18 2.08 -9.65
C ARG A 67 6.66 2.55 -8.28
N MET A 68 6.46 1.64 -7.34
CA MET A 68 5.99 1.99 -5.99
C MET A 68 7.01 2.86 -5.24
N GLY A 69 8.31 2.57 -5.37
CA GLY A 69 9.37 3.35 -4.74
C GLY A 69 9.43 4.80 -5.25
N LYS A 70 9.24 5.01 -6.56
CA LYS A 70 9.14 6.36 -7.14
C LYS A 70 7.95 7.13 -6.60
N GLU A 71 6.79 6.48 -6.46
CA GLU A 71 5.61 7.15 -5.89
C GLU A 71 5.83 7.50 -4.41
N LEU A 72 6.39 6.59 -3.61
CA LEU A 72 6.75 6.90 -2.22
C LEU A 72 7.75 8.06 -2.13
N ALA A 73 8.75 8.10 -3.02
CA ALA A 73 9.72 9.20 -3.05
C ALA A 73 9.04 10.55 -3.36
N ARG A 74 8.00 10.54 -4.22
CA ARG A 74 7.20 11.74 -4.49
C ARG A 74 6.32 12.13 -3.30
N LEU A 75 5.74 11.17 -2.59
CA LEU A 75 4.84 11.40 -1.45
C LEU A 75 5.59 11.82 -0.17
N LEU A 76 6.82 11.33 0.01
CA LEU A 76 7.68 11.57 1.17
C LEU A 76 8.88 12.45 0.82
N GLY A 77 8.79 13.26 -0.24
CA GLY A 77 9.95 13.97 -0.81
C GLY A 77 10.71 14.87 0.16
N ASP A 78 10.02 15.38 1.19
CA ASP A 78 10.61 16.23 2.22
C ASP A 78 11.14 15.45 3.44
N ASP A 79 10.95 14.13 3.49
CA ASP A 79 11.32 13.24 4.59
C ASP A 79 12.09 12.01 4.08
N TYR A 80 13.33 12.27 3.67
CA TYR A 80 14.22 11.27 3.08
C TYR A 80 14.55 10.13 4.05
N ASP A 81 14.73 10.42 5.33
CA ASP A 81 15.06 9.41 6.35
C ASP A 81 13.91 8.41 6.52
N ARG A 82 12.67 8.90 6.55
CA ARG A 82 11.48 8.05 6.60
C ARG A 82 11.33 7.22 5.34
N LEU A 83 11.49 7.83 4.15
CA LEU A 83 11.48 7.10 2.88
C LEU A 83 12.51 5.97 2.86
N SER A 84 13.76 6.27 3.23
CA SER A 84 14.86 5.31 3.27
C SER A 84 14.61 4.18 4.26
N SER A 85 14.02 4.48 5.42
CA SER A 85 13.60 3.49 6.42
C SER A 85 12.54 2.53 5.84
N ILE A 86 11.48 3.06 5.23
CA ILE A 86 10.40 2.27 4.64
C ILE A 86 10.92 1.37 3.52
N ILE A 87 11.63 1.91 2.54
CA ILE A 87 12.10 1.16 1.37
C ILE A 87 13.03 0.02 1.77
N ARG A 88 13.94 0.26 2.72
CA ARG A 88 14.84 -0.76 3.25
C ARG A 88 14.05 -1.92 3.85
N ARG A 89 13.03 -1.60 4.67
CA ARG A 89 12.20 -2.61 5.34
C ARG A 89 11.29 -3.36 4.36
N VAL A 90 10.91 -2.77 3.23
CA VAL A 90 10.16 -3.49 2.18
C VAL A 90 11.05 -4.48 1.43
N ALA A 91 12.32 -4.13 1.19
CA ALA A 91 13.26 -4.96 0.45
C ALA A 91 13.74 -6.21 1.22
N TYR A 92 13.77 -6.16 2.55
CA TYR A 92 13.97 -7.33 3.42
C TYR A 92 12.69 -8.16 3.57
#